data_AF-A0AA92ULU6-F1
#
_entry.id   AF-A0AA92ULU6-F1
#
_cell.length_a   1.000
_cell.length_b   1.000
_cell.length_c   1.000
_cell.angle_alpha   90.00
_cell.angle_beta   90.00
_cell.angle_gamma   90.00
#
_symmetry.space_group_name_H-M   'P 1'
#
loop_
_entity.id
_entity.type
_entity.pdbx_description
1 polymer ?
#
loop_
_entity_poly.entity_id
_entity_poly.type
_entity_poly.pdbx_seq_one_letter_code
_entity_poly.pdbx_strand_id
1 'polypeptide(L)'
;MTRVATDANGGQTFEEGDEISVYAWIGAPTVAPETSERVVNNAINKLTNGSWVSTPQMLWKNNRDKHYFIGVYPTAAISDFTAGEYKLDVTKQEDSDLLVAVNKDGISYNADEQQTVPLAFTHVMSKVIVNIQYRNQFGGKPTVESLVVKNAASDASVNLLTKTVTVATDAARTDISIPVIKENEKYESIMIPQSGITKIAVNINGKQYVYTHPTDIKLEGGKYTVVNLIVGRDEITLGNVSIADWGEGENINGGEAQTD
;
A
#
# COMPACT_ATOMS: atom_id res chain seq x y z
N MET A 1 1.66 8.07 -7.68
CA MET A 1 0.47 7.86 -6.83
C MET A 1 0.83 7.00 -5.62
N THR A 2 0.70 7.53 -4.42
CA THR A 2 0.95 6.87 -3.13
C THR A 2 0.41 7.80 -2.04
N ARG A 3 0.14 7.29 -0.84
CA ARG A 3 -0.42 8.12 0.23
C ARG A 3 0.61 9.05 0.87
N VAL A 4 1.85 8.59 1.00
CA VAL A 4 2.96 9.37 1.56
C VAL A 4 3.55 10.31 0.50
N ALA A 5 4.06 11.45 0.92
CA ALA A 5 4.77 12.35 0.02
C ALA A 5 5.97 11.63 -0.60
N THR A 6 6.27 11.95 -1.86
CA THR A 6 7.41 11.37 -2.59
C THR A 6 8.29 12.49 -3.12
N ASP A 7 9.57 12.48 -2.76
CA ASP A 7 10.53 13.46 -3.25
C ASP A 7 11.04 13.13 -4.67
N ALA A 8 11.90 14.00 -5.21
CA ALA A 8 12.46 13.84 -6.56
C ALA A 8 13.37 12.60 -6.71
N ASN A 9 13.90 12.06 -5.61
CA ASN A 9 14.75 10.87 -5.56
C ASN A 9 13.96 9.60 -5.24
N GLY A 10 12.64 9.70 -5.02
CA GLY A 10 11.77 8.59 -4.64
C GLY A 10 11.75 8.29 -3.14
N GLY A 11 12.35 9.15 -2.31
CA GLY A 11 12.22 9.08 -0.86
C GLY A 11 10.78 9.38 -0.44
N GLN A 12 10.26 8.63 0.53
CA GLN A 12 8.87 8.73 0.95
C GLN A 12 8.75 9.14 2.42
N THR A 13 7.97 10.19 2.69
CA THR A 13 7.83 10.77 4.03
C THR A 13 6.38 11.05 4.38
N PHE A 14 6.06 11.00 5.67
CA PHE A 14 4.76 11.47 6.17
C PHE A 14 4.72 13.00 6.15
N GLU A 15 3.52 13.55 5.98
CA GLU A 15 3.29 15.00 5.98
C GLU A 15 2.47 15.47 7.19
N GLU A 16 2.57 16.76 7.49
CA GLU A 16 1.80 17.39 8.57
C GLU A 16 0.31 17.05 8.45
N GLY A 17 -0.27 16.53 9.53
CA GLY A 17 -1.66 16.12 9.57
C GLY A 17 -1.92 14.67 9.20
N ASP A 18 -0.91 13.91 8.76
CA ASP A 18 -1.03 12.45 8.60
C ASP A 18 -1.38 11.77 9.92
N GLU A 19 -2.24 10.76 9.85
CA GLU A 19 -2.77 10.05 11.01
C GLU A 19 -2.56 8.55 10.84
N ILE A 20 -1.91 7.91 11.82
CA ILE A 20 -1.68 6.45 11.86
C ILE A 20 -2.42 5.82 13.04
N SER A 21 -2.89 4.60 12.87
CA SER A 21 -3.42 3.78 13.96
C SER A 21 -2.30 2.98 14.61
N VAL A 22 -2.09 3.15 15.91
CA VAL A 22 -1.09 2.40 16.69
C VAL A 22 -1.75 1.44 17.67
N TYR A 23 -1.18 0.24 17.76
CA TYR A 23 -1.54 -0.78 18.72
C TYR A 23 -0.30 -1.31 19.41
N ALA A 24 -0.47 -1.78 20.64
CA ALA A 24 0.62 -2.35 21.42
C ALA A 24 0.16 -3.52 22.30
N TRP A 25 1.06 -4.46 22.57
CA TRP A 25 0.81 -5.61 23.45
C TRP A 25 2.09 -6.09 24.12
N ILE A 26 1.95 -6.92 25.14
CA ILE A 26 3.07 -7.64 25.79
C ILE A 26 3.01 -9.13 25.44
N GLY A 27 4.06 -9.90 25.76
CA GLY A 27 4.07 -11.35 25.58
C GLY A 27 4.83 -11.76 24.32
N ALA A 28 4.14 -12.26 23.29
CA ALA A 28 4.79 -12.78 22.09
C ALA A 28 4.79 -11.75 20.93
N PRO A 29 5.94 -11.42 20.33
CA PRO A 29 6.06 -10.37 19.29
C PRO A 29 5.35 -10.70 17.97
N THR A 30 5.07 -11.98 17.72
CA THR A 30 4.56 -12.47 16.42
C THR A 30 3.20 -13.13 16.54
N VAL A 31 2.59 -13.11 17.72
CA VAL A 31 1.24 -13.62 17.94
C VAL A 31 0.31 -12.42 18.01
N ALA A 32 -0.76 -12.44 17.21
CA ALA A 32 -1.76 -11.39 17.28
C ALA A 32 -2.44 -11.42 18.65
N PRO A 33 -2.40 -10.32 19.42
CA PRO A 33 -3.13 -10.23 20.68
C PRO A 33 -4.63 -10.17 20.42
N GLU A 34 -5.39 -10.85 21.28
CA GLU A 34 -6.83 -10.61 21.38
C GLU A 34 -7.10 -9.14 21.77
N THR A 35 -8.28 -8.62 21.44
CA THR A 35 -8.58 -7.20 21.70
C THR A 35 -8.42 -6.82 23.18
N SER A 36 -8.78 -7.72 24.11
CA SER A 36 -8.63 -7.52 25.55
C SER A 36 -7.18 -7.59 26.06
N GLU A 37 -6.26 -8.10 25.25
CA GLU A 37 -4.84 -8.24 25.61
C GLU A 37 -3.99 -7.07 25.09
N ARG A 38 -4.59 -6.20 24.26
CA ARG A 38 -3.95 -4.99 23.73
C ARG A 38 -3.78 -3.97 24.84
N VAL A 39 -2.54 -3.53 25.01
CA VAL A 39 -2.15 -2.43 25.90
C VAL A 39 -2.56 -1.09 25.30
N VAL A 40 -2.28 -0.92 24.00
CA VAL A 40 -2.78 0.20 23.21
C VAL A 40 -3.69 -0.39 22.14
N ASN A 41 -4.91 0.11 22.06
CA ASN A 41 -5.90 -0.35 21.09
C ASN A 41 -6.41 0.81 20.24
N ASN A 42 -5.81 0.98 19.06
CA ASN A 42 -6.14 2.01 18.08
C ASN A 42 -5.93 3.45 18.57
N ALA A 43 -4.75 3.74 19.12
CA ALA A 43 -4.36 5.13 19.38
C ALA A 43 -4.04 5.83 18.07
N ILE A 44 -4.80 6.87 17.74
CA ILE A 44 -4.57 7.66 16.53
C ILE A 44 -3.42 8.61 16.82
N ASN A 45 -2.28 8.38 16.15
CA ASN A 45 -1.13 9.26 16.24
C ASN A 45 -1.17 10.20 15.03
N LYS A 46 -1.26 11.50 15.30
CA LYS A 46 -1.27 12.54 14.28
C LYS A 46 0.08 13.24 14.21
N LEU A 47 0.66 13.39 13.03
CA LEU A 47 1.84 14.22 12.84
C LEU A 47 1.44 15.69 13.00
N THR A 48 1.95 16.34 14.06
CA THR A 48 1.65 17.73 14.40
C THR A 48 2.94 18.48 14.74
N ASN A 49 3.27 19.50 13.96
CA ASN A 49 4.50 20.28 14.05
C ASN A 49 5.78 19.41 14.11
N GLY A 50 5.82 18.35 13.32
CA GLY A 50 6.96 17.42 13.24
C GLY A 50 7.03 16.36 14.36
N SER A 51 6.04 16.30 15.25
CA SER A 51 5.95 15.27 16.30
C SER A 51 4.64 14.50 16.20
N TRP A 52 4.68 13.19 16.49
CA TRP A 52 3.49 12.34 16.52
C TRP A 52 2.77 12.45 17.85
N VAL A 53 1.53 12.95 17.83
CA VAL A 53 0.68 13.17 19.01
C VAL A 53 -0.45 12.14 19.03
N SER A 54 -0.49 11.31 20.07
CA SER A 54 -1.46 10.21 20.19
C SER A 54 -2.77 10.62 20.85
N THR A 55 -3.91 10.17 20.32
CA THR A 55 -5.23 10.22 20.96
C THR A 55 -5.94 8.86 20.84
N PRO A 56 -6.31 8.20 21.97
CA PRO A 56 -5.92 8.54 23.34
C PRO A 56 -4.40 8.48 23.55
N GLN A 57 -3.94 9.01 24.68
CA GLN A 57 -2.54 8.85 25.10
C GLN A 57 -2.19 7.37 25.18
N MET A 58 -1.02 6.99 24.64
CA MET A 58 -0.50 5.64 24.79
C MET A 58 0.13 5.49 26.17
N LEU A 59 -0.17 4.40 26.86
CA LEU A 59 0.31 4.15 28.22
C LEU A 59 1.05 2.81 28.31
N TRP A 60 2.14 2.79 29.08
CA TRP A 60 2.83 1.54 29.39
C TRP A 60 1.97 0.68 30.33
N LYS A 61 1.82 -0.61 30.01
CA LYS A 61 1.15 -1.54 30.94
C LYS A 61 1.87 -1.65 32.29
N ASN A 62 3.21 -1.62 32.27
CA ASN A 62 4.08 -1.63 33.45
C ASN A 62 5.53 -1.31 33.04
N ASN A 63 6.42 -1.24 34.02
CA ASN A 63 7.84 -0.92 33.85
C ASN A 63 8.78 -2.15 33.75
N ARG A 64 8.24 -3.34 33.48
CA ARG A 64 9.03 -4.60 33.47
C ARG A 64 8.96 -5.32 32.14
N ASP A 65 7.75 -5.38 31.59
CA ASP A 65 7.50 -6.11 30.36
C ASP A 65 8.04 -5.36 29.16
N LYS A 66 8.26 -6.12 28.09
CA LYS A 66 8.54 -5.59 26.78
C LYS A 66 7.25 -5.45 25.99
N HIS A 67 7.06 -4.33 25.32
CA HIS A 67 5.89 -4.00 24.53
C HIS A 67 6.24 -4.02 23.06
N TYR A 68 5.40 -4.68 22.27
CA TYR A 68 5.49 -4.75 20.82
C TYR A 68 4.46 -3.82 20.23
N PHE A 69 4.75 -3.27 19.05
CA PHE A 69 3.92 -2.26 18.43
C PHE A 69 3.63 -2.59 16.98
N ILE A 70 2.44 -2.22 16.52
CA ILE A 70 2.09 -2.18 15.11
C ILE A 70 1.47 -0.83 14.79
N GLY A 71 1.91 -0.24 13.68
CA GLY A 71 1.37 0.97 13.09
C GLY A 71 0.71 0.65 11.76
N VAL A 72 -0.44 1.28 11.49
CA VAL A 72 -1.22 1.10 10.26
C VAL A 72 -1.58 2.47 9.68
N TYR A 73 -1.38 2.63 8.37
CA TYR A 73 -1.71 3.83 7.62
C TYR A 73 -2.42 3.47 6.29
N PRO A 74 -3.55 4.10 5.93
CA PRO A 74 -4.31 5.09 6.71
C PRO A 74 -4.89 4.53 8.02
N THR A 75 -5.41 5.41 8.88
CA THR A 75 -6.07 5.00 10.12
C THR A 75 -7.18 3.99 9.85
N ALA A 76 -7.23 2.92 10.63
CA ALA A 76 -8.27 1.91 10.51
C ALA A 76 -8.51 1.27 11.88
N ALA A 77 -9.79 0.99 12.18
CA ALA A 77 -10.15 0.22 13.37
C ALA A 77 -9.97 -1.28 13.09
N ILE A 78 -8.79 -1.81 13.38
CA ILE A 78 -8.44 -3.20 13.13
C ILE A 78 -8.92 -4.12 14.26
N SER A 79 -9.78 -5.08 13.91
CA SER A 79 -10.21 -6.15 14.80
C SER A 79 -9.27 -7.36 14.73
N ASP A 80 -8.88 -7.79 13.53
CA ASP A 80 -8.02 -8.96 13.29
C ASP A 80 -6.70 -8.55 12.60
N PHE A 81 -5.57 -8.81 13.24
CA PHE A 81 -4.25 -8.52 12.67
C PHE A 81 -3.74 -9.60 11.71
N THR A 82 -4.37 -10.77 11.68
CA THR A 82 -3.90 -11.92 10.90
C THR A 82 -4.70 -12.17 9.64
N ALA A 83 -5.94 -11.70 9.59
CA ALA A 83 -6.83 -11.93 8.46
C ALA A 83 -7.81 -10.76 8.19
N GLY A 84 -7.37 -9.52 8.37
CA GLY A 84 -8.21 -8.34 8.13
C GLY A 84 -8.69 -8.26 6.68
N GLU A 85 -9.98 -7.98 6.47
CA GLU A 85 -10.55 -7.78 5.13
C GLU A 85 -10.00 -6.49 4.50
N TYR A 86 -9.63 -6.57 3.23
CA TYR A 86 -9.20 -5.44 2.43
C TYR A 86 -9.95 -5.42 1.10
N LYS A 87 -10.44 -4.23 0.74
CA LYS A 87 -11.11 -3.99 -0.53
C LYS A 87 -10.45 -2.80 -1.23
N LEU A 88 -10.01 -3.03 -2.46
CA LEU A 88 -9.47 -1.98 -3.31
C LEU A 88 -10.57 -1.01 -3.73
N ASP A 89 -10.41 0.27 -3.42
CA ASP A 89 -11.25 1.34 -3.96
C ASP A 89 -10.45 2.14 -4.98
N VAL A 90 -10.67 1.82 -6.27
CA VAL A 90 -9.95 2.47 -7.36
C VAL A 90 -10.23 3.98 -7.48
N THR A 91 -11.30 4.47 -6.84
CA THR A 91 -11.64 5.89 -6.81
C THR A 91 -10.92 6.64 -5.68
N LYS A 92 -10.34 5.91 -4.72
CA LYS A 92 -9.59 6.41 -3.56
C LYS A 92 -8.22 5.73 -3.48
N GLN A 93 -7.39 6.03 -4.47
CA GLN A 93 -6.10 5.35 -4.64
C GLN A 93 -5.15 5.57 -3.47
N GLU A 94 -5.09 6.79 -2.96
CA GLU A 94 -4.24 7.11 -1.81
C GLU A 94 -4.73 6.39 -0.54
N ASP A 95 -6.05 6.35 -0.29
CA ASP A 95 -6.59 5.61 0.87
C ASP A 95 -6.46 4.09 0.70
N SER A 96 -6.34 3.61 -0.55
CA SER A 96 -6.07 2.20 -0.85
C SER A 96 -4.61 1.81 -0.64
N ASP A 97 -3.70 2.77 -0.48
CA ASP A 97 -2.30 2.50 -0.23
C ASP A 97 -2.05 2.17 1.24
N LEU A 98 -2.18 0.88 1.59
CA LEU A 98 -1.97 0.38 2.94
C LEU A 98 -0.47 0.29 3.25
N LEU A 99 -0.01 1.04 4.25
CA LEU A 99 1.32 0.92 4.84
C LEU A 99 1.21 0.33 6.25
N VAL A 100 2.16 -0.55 6.60
CA VAL A 100 2.22 -1.19 7.92
C VAL A 100 3.64 -1.18 8.45
N ALA A 101 3.77 -0.91 9.74
CA ALA A 101 5.02 -1.04 10.51
C ALA A 101 4.81 -2.04 11.65
N VAL A 102 5.74 -2.99 11.84
CA VAL A 102 5.69 -3.93 12.97
C VAL A 102 7.01 -3.85 13.72
N ASN A 103 6.97 -3.38 14.96
CA ASN A 103 8.11 -3.41 15.86
C ASN A 103 8.10 -4.71 16.67
N LYS A 104 8.79 -5.72 16.13
CA LYS A 104 8.90 -7.06 16.75
C LYS A 104 10.00 -7.12 17.81
N ASP A 105 10.95 -6.20 17.76
CA ASP A 105 12.02 -6.13 18.77
C ASP A 105 11.46 -5.64 20.10
N GLY A 106 10.44 -4.78 20.04
CA GLY A 106 9.73 -4.23 21.17
C GLY A 106 10.57 -3.27 22.00
N ILE A 107 9.93 -2.60 22.95
CA ILE A 107 10.54 -1.60 23.81
C ILE A 107 10.06 -1.83 25.23
N SER A 108 10.92 -1.57 26.20
CA SER A 108 10.54 -1.54 27.61
C SER A 108 10.63 -0.10 28.11
N TYR A 109 9.74 0.25 29.02
CA TYR A 109 9.81 1.51 29.74
C TYR A 109 11.16 1.66 30.47
N ASN A 110 11.70 2.87 30.44
CA ASN A 110 12.84 3.27 31.25
C ASN A 110 12.55 4.65 31.86
N ALA A 111 12.71 4.78 33.18
CA ALA A 111 12.40 6.02 33.91
C ALA A 111 13.42 7.14 33.65
N ASP A 112 14.64 6.79 33.23
CA ASP A 112 15.74 7.73 33.06
C ASP A 112 15.74 8.39 31.67
N GLU A 113 14.91 7.92 30.74
CA GLU A 113 14.86 8.41 29.36
C GLU A 113 13.42 8.38 28.83
N GLN A 114 13.10 9.21 27.85
CA GLN A 114 11.83 9.13 27.13
C GLN A 114 11.96 8.14 25.98
N GLN A 115 11.09 7.12 25.93
CA GLN A 115 11.12 6.14 24.84
C GLN A 115 10.26 6.61 23.68
N THR A 116 10.86 6.69 22.50
CA THR A 116 10.14 6.81 21.23
C THR A 116 9.80 5.42 20.71
N VAL A 117 8.64 5.26 20.07
CA VAL A 117 8.25 4.00 19.43
C VAL A 117 8.74 4.00 17.98
N PRO A 118 9.76 3.20 17.59
CA PRO A 118 10.21 3.14 16.22
C PRO A 118 9.23 2.29 15.39
N LEU A 119 8.73 2.88 14.30
CA LEU A 119 7.83 2.24 13.35
C LEU A 119 8.35 2.46 11.93
N ALA A 120 8.87 1.38 11.33
CA ALA A 120 9.34 1.33 9.95
C ALA A 120 8.19 0.92 9.01
N PHE A 121 7.57 1.91 8.36
CA PHE A 121 6.41 1.68 7.50
C PHE A 121 6.82 1.21 6.10
N THR A 122 6.13 0.19 5.61
CA THR A 122 6.32 -0.30 4.24
C THR A 122 4.96 -0.50 3.57
N HIS A 123 4.89 -0.26 2.26
CA HIS A 123 3.72 -0.58 1.46
C HIS A 123 3.40 -2.07 1.51
N VAL A 124 2.13 -2.40 1.75
CA VAL A 124 1.61 -3.78 1.76
C VAL A 124 1.01 -4.13 0.41
N MET A 125 0.36 -3.16 -0.23
CA MET A 125 -0.23 -3.34 -1.56
C MET A 125 0.82 -3.33 -2.67
N SER A 126 0.37 -3.57 -3.90
CA SER A 126 1.19 -3.47 -5.11
C SER A 126 0.76 -2.25 -5.93
N LYS A 127 1.60 -1.82 -6.86
CA LYS A 127 1.26 -0.75 -7.80
C LYS A 127 1.50 -1.21 -9.22
N VAL A 128 0.61 -0.83 -10.12
CA VAL A 128 0.83 -0.97 -11.56
C VAL A 128 1.02 0.41 -12.18
N ILE A 129 2.04 0.53 -13.04
CA ILE A 129 2.32 1.71 -13.84
C ILE A 129 2.26 1.26 -15.29
N VAL A 130 1.36 1.83 -16.07
CA VAL A 130 1.26 1.54 -17.51
C VAL A 130 1.66 2.78 -18.29
N ASN A 131 2.75 2.66 -19.04
CA ASN A 131 3.20 3.70 -19.96
C ASN A 131 2.80 3.34 -21.39
N ILE A 132 2.35 4.33 -22.15
CA ILE A 132 1.92 4.16 -23.52
C ILE A 132 2.81 4.99 -24.44
N GLN A 133 3.35 4.31 -25.46
CA GLN A 133 4.02 4.93 -26.59
C GLN A 133 3.25 4.61 -27.87
N TYR A 134 3.30 5.51 -28.85
CA TYR A 134 2.60 5.37 -30.12
C TYR A 134 3.59 5.28 -31.26
N ARG A 135 3.35 4.35 -32.19
CA ARG A 135 4.05 4.34 -33.48
C ARG A 135 3.59 5.54 -34.32
N ASN A 136 4.40 5.94 -35.29
CA ASN A 136 4.15 7.04 -36.23
C ASN A 136 2.97 6.84 -37.21
N GLN A 137 2.11 5.85 -36.97
CA GLN A 137 1.03 5.43 -37.87
C GLN A 137 -0.32 6.07 -37.54
N PHE A 138 -0.40 6.81 -36.42
CA PHE A 138 -1.57 7.59 -36.04
C PHE A 138 -1.55 8.93 -36.80
N GLY A 139 -2.59 9.21 -37.58
CA GLY A 139 -2.75 10.46 -38.35
C GLY A 139 -3.04 11.71 -37.49
N GLY A 140 -2.70 11.67 -36.21
CA GLY A 140 -2.99 12.66 -35.17
C GLY A 140 -2.63 12.08 -33.79
N LYS A 141 -2.67 12.90 -32.73
CA LYS A 141 -2.46 12.41 -31.36
C LYS A 141 -3.65 11.52 -30.97
N PRO A 142 -3.46 10.21 -30.69
CA PRO A 142 -4.55 9.34 -30.26
C PRO A 142 -5.06 9.74 -28.88
N THR A 143 -6.36 9.54 -28.64
CA THR A 143 -6.99 9.76 -27.33
C THR A 143 -7.29 8.41 -26.69
N VAL A 144 -6.68 8.16 -25.54
CA VAL A 144 -7.00 7.01 -24.68
C VAL A 144 -8.18 7.38 -23.80
N GLU A 145 -9.29 6.68 -24.00
CA GLU A 145 -10.54 6.88 -23.27
C GLU A 145 -10.55 6.12 -21.94
N SER A 146 -9.92 4.94 -21.91
CA SER A 146 -9.78 4.14 -20.69
C SER A 146 -8.68 3.09 -20.83
N LEU A 147 -8.14 2.70 -19.67
CA LEU A 147 -7.18 1.62 -19.52
C LEU A 147 -7.62 0.72 -18.39
N VAL A 148 -7.65 -0.60 -18.64
CA VAL A 148 -8.02 -1.59 -17.63
C VAL A 148 -7.00 -2.72 -17.54
N VAL A 149 -6.74 -3.18 -16.32
CA VAL A 149 -6.15 -4.50 -16.06
C VAL A 149 -7.29 -5.51 -15.99
N LYS A 150 -7.26 -6.53 -16.85
CA LYS A 150 -8.36 -7.50 -16.93
C LYS A 150 -8.23 -8.63 -15.92
N ASN A 151 -9.37 -9.17 -15.49
CA ASN A 151 -9.46 -10.34 -14.63
C ASN A 151 -8.61 -10.22 -13.35
N ALA A 152 -8.79 -9.13 -12.60
CA ALA A 152 -8.10 -8.89 -11.34
C ALA A 152 -9.08 -8.95 -10.16
N ALA A 153 -8.59 -9.45 -9.02
CA ALA A 153 -9.32 -9.43 -7.76
C ALA A 153 -9.23 -8.02 -7.14
N SER A 154 -10.36 -7.58 -6.56
CA SER A 154 -10.51 -6.32 -5.82
C SER A 154 -10.66 -6.52 -4.32
N ASP A 155 -10.66 -7.76 -3.85
CA ASP A 155 -10.90 -8.12 -2.46
C ASP A 155 -9.84 -9.15 -2.02
N ALA A 156 -9.32 -8.99 -0.79
CA ALA A 156 -8.30 -9.83 -0.21
C ALA A 156 -8.38 -9.86 1.33
N SER A 157 -7.65 -10.79 1.93
CA SER A 157 -7.35 -10.79 3.36
C SER A 157 -5.89 -10.39 3.58
N VAL A 158 -5.62 -9.62 4.64
CA VAL A 158 -4.29 -9.09 4.96
C VAL A 158 -3.88 -9.54 6.36
N ASN A 159 -2.73 -10.20 6.43
CA ASN A 159 -2.01 -10.40 7.68
C ASN A 159 -1.07 -9.23 7.90
N LEU A 160 -1.37 -8.36 8.87
CA LEU A 160 -0.60 -7.15 9.15
C LEU A 160 0.72 -7.46 9.87
N LEU A 161 0.81 -8.56 10.63
CA LEU A 161 2.05 -8.97 11.31
C LEU A 161 3.13 -9.47 10.35
N THR A 162 2.71 -10.14 9.26
CA THR A 162 3.59 -10.65 8.21
C THR A 162 3.55 -9.79 6.94
N LYS A 163 2.65 -8.80 6.87
CA LYS A 163 2.39 -7.94 5.71
C LYS A 163 2.03 -8.76 4.46
N THR A 164 1.38 -9.90 4.64
CA THR A 164 1.02 -10.81 3.55
C THR A 164 -0.41 -10.56 3.09
N VAL A 165 -0.61 -10.41 1.78
CA VAL A 165 -1.93 -10.27 1.16
C VAL A 165 -2.32 -11.59 0.49
N THR A 166 -3.52 -12.07 0.78
CA THR A 166 -4.06 -13.32 0.25
C THR A 166 -5.36 -13.06 -0.50
N VAL A 167 -5.37 -13.39 -1.79
CA VAL A 167 -6.58 -13.44 -2.60
C VAL A 167 -7.19 -14.84 -2.48
N ALA A 168 -8.47 -14.92 -2.15
CA ALA A 168 -9.17 -16.21 -2.07
C ALA A 168 -9.20 -16.91 -3.44
N THR A 169 -9.16 -18.24 -3.45
CA THR A 169 -9.09 -19.02 -4.70
C THR A 169 -10.34 -18.81 -5.58
N ASP A 170 -11.48 -18.60 -4.94
CA ASP A 170 -12.79 -18.33 -5.54
C ASP A 170 -13.17 -16.85 -5.55
N ALA A 171 -12.21 -15.94 -5.29
CA ALA A 171 -12.45 -14.51 -5.32
C ALA A 171 -13.03 -14.08 -6.67
N ALA A 172 -14.01 -13.17 -6.64
CA ALA A 172 -14.52 -12.54 -7.84
C ALA A 172 -13.39 -11.73 -8.51
N ARG A 173 -13.33 -11.82 -9.85
CA ARG A 173 -12.34 -11.11 -10.66
C ARG A 173 -13.04 -10.31 -11.74
N THR A 174 -12.67 -9.05 -11.88
CA THR A 174 -13.28 -8.11 -12.83
C THR A 174 -12.19 -7.28 -13.49
N ASP A 175 -12.59 -6.44 -14.46
CA ASP A 175 -11.67 -5.49 -15.07
C ASP A 175 -11.51 -4.27 -14.13
N ILE A 176 -10.26 -3.95 -13.78
CA ILE A 176 -9.92 -2.84 -12.89
C ILE A 176 -9.45 -1.66 -13.74
N SER A 177 -10.16 -0.53 -13.63
CA SER A 177 -9.79 0.72 -14.29
C SER A 177 -8.54 1.33 -13.68
N ILE A 178 -7.61 1.77 -14.54
CA ILE A 178 -6.35 2.39 -14.13
C ILE A 178 -6.44 3.90 -14.36
N PRO A 179 -6.40 4.72 -13.30
CA PRO A 179 -6.44 6.17 -13.40
C PRO A 179 -5.34 6.78 -14.28
N VAL A 180 -5.68 7.92 -14.87
CA VAL A 180 -4.77 8.72 -15.72
C VAL A 180 -3.85 9.55 -14.83
N ILE A 181 -2.54 9.46 -15.06
CA ILE A 181 -1.54 10.35 -14.43
C ILE A 181 -1.06 11.40 -15.41
N LYS A 182 -0.83 11.00 -16.66
CA LYS A 182 -0.53 11.88 -17.78
C LYS A 182 -1.31 11.41 -18.98
N GLU A 183 -2.21 12.27 -19.48
CA GLU A 183 -3.11 11.93 -20.56
C GLU A 183 -2.39 11.30 -21.76
N ASN A 184 -2.89 10.15 -22.18
CA ASN A 184 -2.40 9.36 -23.31
C ASN A 184 -0.99 8.78 -23.13
N GLU A 185 -0.33 8.97 -21.98
CA GLU A 185 1.07 8.58 -21.80
C GLU A 185 1.30 7.70 -20.58
N LYS A 186 0.68 8.01 -19.44
CA LYS A 186 0.99 7.36 -18.16
C LYS A 186 -0.26 7.16 -17.30
N TYR A 187 -0.40 5.95 -16.79
CA TYR A 187 -1.52 5.50 -15.97
C TYR A 187 -0.96 4.75 -14.76
N GLU A 188 -1.56 4.94 -13.59
CA GLU A 188 -1.11 4.28 -12.35
C GLU A 188 -2.31 3.86 -11.51
N SER A 189 -2.20 2.73 -10.83
CA SER A 189 -3.15 2.30 -9.80
C SER A 189 -2.43 1.52 -8.71
N ILE A 190 -2.85 1.72 -7.47
CA ILE A 190 -2.71 0.73 -6.41
C ILE A 190 -3.53 -0.49 -6.79
N MET A 191 -2.99 -1.66 -6.48
CA MET A 191 -3.55 -2.96 -6.82
C MET A 191 -3.30 -3.93 -5.66
N ILE A 192 -4.20 -4.90 -5.50
CA ILE A 192 -3.96 -6.03 -4.60
C ILE A 192 -2.83 -6.91 -5.18
N PRO A 193 -1.81 -7.28 -4.38
CA PRO A 193 -0.80 -8.25 -4.77
C PRO A 193 -1.45 -9.57 -5.18
N GLN A 194 -1.20 -10.01 -6.42
CA GLN A 194 -1.86 -11.18 -6.99
C GLN A 194 -1.14 -11.71 -8.24
N SER A 195 -1.52 -12.94 -8.61
CA SER A 195 -1.14 -13.62 -9.84
C SER A 195 -2.35 -13.88 -10.74
N GLY A 196 -2.10 -14.33 -11.97
CA GLY A 196 -3.10 -14.64 -12.98
C GLY A 196 -3.50 -13.46 -13.85
N ILE A 197 -2.72 -12.37 -13.84
CA ILE A 197 -2.93 -11.20 -14.68
C ILE A 197 -2.11 -11.38 -15.95
N THR A 198 -2.78 -11.43 -17.09
CA THR A 198 -2.10 -11.56 -18.40
C THR A 198 -2.55 -10.52 -19.41
N LYS A 199 -3.59 -9.74 -19.10
CA LYS A 199 -4.25 -8.88 -20.09
C LYS A 199 -4.41 -7.46 -19.60
N ILE A 200 -4.04 -6.52 -20.47
CA ILE A 200 -4.31 -5.09 -20.31
C ILE A 200 -5.07 -4.64 -21.55
N ALA A 201 -6.17 -3.92 -21.36
CA ALA A 201 -6.92 -3.36 -22.47
C ALA A 201 -6.91 -1.83 -22.43
N VAL A 202 -6.77 -1.23 -23.61
CA VAL A 202 -6.75 0.20 -23.82
C VAL A 202 -7.80 0.54 -24.87
N ASN A 203 -8.74 1.41 -24.54
CA ASN A 203 -9.71 1.94 -25.48
C ASN A 203 -9.17 3.25 -26.05
N ILE A 204 -8.97 3.31 -27.36
CA ILE A 204 -8.37 4.46 -28.06
C ILE A 204 -9.29 4.85 -29.22
N ASN A 205 -9.80 6.07 -29.21
CA ASN A 205 -10.72 6.60 -30.22
C ASN A 205 -11.88 5.62 -30.54
N GLY A 206 -12.53 5.06 -29.52
CA GLY A 206 -13.62 4.10 -29.63
C GLY A 206 -13.24 2.67 -30.02
N LYS A 207 -11.95 2.36 -30.26
CA LYS A 207 -11.46 0.99 -30.55
C LYS A 207 -10.74 0.41 -29.35
N GLN A 208 -11.14 -0.80 -28.93
CA GLN A 208 -10.43 -1.56 -27.89
C GLN A 208 -9.22 -2.27 -28.49
N TYR A 209 -8.08 -2.11 -27.84
CA TYR A 209 -6.88 -2.89 -28.07
C TYR A 209 -6.58 -3.71 -26.81
N VAL A 210 -6.32 -5.00 -26.96
CA VAL A 210 -6.01 -5.89 -25.84
C VAL A 210 -4.60 -6.42 -26.02
N TYR A 211 -3.72 -6.04 -25.09
CA TYR A 211 -2.43 -6.68 -24.94
C TYR A 211 -2.58 -7.96 -24.10
N THR A 212 -2.00 -9.06 -24.56
CA THR A 212 -1.90 -10.31 -23.80
C THR A 212 -0.43 -10.66 -23.63
N HIS A 213 0.05 -10.66 -22.38
CA HIS A 213 1.38 -11.12 -22.02
C HIS A 213 1.42 -12.66 -22.04
N PRO A 214 2.47 -13.29 -22.59
CA PRO A 214 2.55 -14.75 -22.71
C PRO A 214 2.68 -15.46 -21.35
N THR A 215 3.13 -14.73 -20.33
CA THR A 215 3.25 -15.19 -18.95
C THR A 215 2.52 -14.26 -18.00
N ASP A 216 2.36 -14.70 -16.75
CA ASP A 216 1.78 -13.89 -15.69
C ASP A 216 2.54 -12.58 -15.45
N ILE A 217 1.81 -11.47 -15.36
CA ILE A 217 2.27 -10.17 -14.89
C ILE A 217 2.03 -10.15 -13.37
N LYS A 218 3.04 -10.56 -12.63
CA LYS A 218 2.95 -10.63 -11.16
C LYS A 218 2.83 -9.23 -10.57
N LEU A 219 1.88 -9.07 -9.66
CA LEU A 219 1.78 -7.89 -8.81
C LEU A 219 2.24 -8.28 -7.41
N GLU A 220 3.38 -7.76 -6.98
CA GLU A 220 4.03 -8.12 -5.72
C GLU A 220 3.79 -7.03 -4.66
N GLY A 221 3.52 -7.45 -3.42
CA GLY A 221 3.34 -6.52 -2.30
C GLY A 221 4.61 -5.74 -2.02
N GLY A 222 4.46 -4.45 -1.71
CA GLY A 222 5.58 -3.53 -1.51
C GLY A 222 6.36 -3.21 -2.78
N LYS A 223 5.81 -3.51 -3.97
CA LYS A 223 6.47 -3.28 -5.26
C LYS A 223 5.58 -2.58 -6.26
N TYR A 224 6.19 -1.88 -7.19
CA TYR A 224 5.52 -1.41 -8.39
C TYR A 224 5.97 -2.20 -9.62
N THR A 225 5.00 -2.47 -10.50
CA THR A 225 5.20 -3.15 -11.77
C THR A 225 4.97 -2.15 -12.90
N VAL A 226 6.00 -1.90 -13.70
CA VAL A 226 5.91 -1.04 -14.88
C VAL A 226 5.67 -1.90 -16.10
N VAL A 227 4.61 -1.59 -16.86
CA VAL A 227 4.30 -2.20 -18.15
C VAL A 227 4.35 -1.12 -19.22
N ASN A 228 5.32 -1.22 -20.13
CA ASN A 228 5.45 -0.29 -21.24
C ASN A 228 4.79 -0.91 -22.49
N LEU A 229 3.76 -0.25 -23.01
CA LEU A 229 3.01 -0.65 -24.18
C LEU A 229 3.35 0.25 -25.36
N ILE A 230 3.55 -0.36 -26.54
CA ILE A 230 3.74 0.34 -27.81
C ILE A 230 2.51 0.05 -28.67
N VAL A 231 1.69 1.07 -28.90
CA VAL A 231 0.45 1.01 -29.67
C VAL A 231 0.75 1.35 -31.13
N GLY A 232 0.36 0.46 -32.04
CA GLY A 232 0.32 0.68 -33.48
C GLY A 232 -1.10 0.89 -34.00
N ARG A 233 -1.28 0.94 -35.32
CA ARG A 233 -2.62 1.14 -35.93
C ARG A 233 -3.62 0.02 -35.57
N ASP A 234 -3.14 -1.23 -35.51
CA ASP A 234 -4.00 -2.40 -35.39
C ASP A 234 -3.63 -3.32 -34.22
N GLU A 235 -2.47 -3.11 -33.61
CA GLU A 235 -1.93 -3.98 -32.55
C GLU A 235 -1.35 -3.16 -31.39
N ILE A 236 -1.29 -3.79 -30.21
CA ILE A 236 -0.43 -3.37 -29.11
C ILE A 236 0.68 -4.39 -28.93
N THR A 237 1.90 -3.90 -28.84
CA THR A 237 3.11 -4.68 -28.56
C THR A 237 3.72 -4.29 -27.22
N LEU A 238 4.42 -5.22 -26.58
CA LEU A 238 5.16 -4.94 -25.34
C LEU A 238 6.48 -4.24 -25.67
N GLY A 239 6.77 -3.16 -24.95
CA GLY A 239 8.13 -2.65 -24.82
C GLY A 239 8.92 -3.47 -23.81
N ASN A 240 8.52 -3.41 -22.53
CA ASN A 240 9.06 -4.22 -21.44
C ASN A 240 8.11 -4.26 -20.23
N VAL A 241 8.34 -5.23 -19.34
CA VAL A 241 7.80 -5.27 -17.98
C VAL A 241 8.96 -5.24 -17.00
N SER A 242 8.87 -4.43 -15.95
CA SER A 242 9.85 -4.41 -14.87
C SER A 242 9.16 -4.33 -13.51
N ILE A 243 9.76 -4.95 -12.50
CA ILE A 243 9.29 -4.91 -11.12
C ILE A 243 10.41 -4.28 -10.29
N ALA A 244 10.06 -3.33 -9.43
CA ALA A 244 10.99 -2.66 -8.54
C ALA A 244 10.34 -2.39 -7.19
N ASP A 245 11.17 -2.20 -6.17
CA ASP A 245 10.70 -1.91 -4.82
C ASP A 245 9.94 -0.59 -4.80
N TRP A 246 8.75 -0.63 -4.23
CA TRP A 246 8.02 0.57 -3.87
C TRP A 246 8.66 1.00 -2.56
N GLY A 247 9.30 2.18 -2.58
CA GLY A 247 10.18 2.66 -1.52
C GLY A 247 9.69 2.40 -0.09
N GLU A 248 10.62 2.38 0.85
CA GLU A 248 10.23 2.36 2.25
C GLU A 248 9.64 3.73 2.61
N GLY A 249 8.52 3.72 3.34
CA GLY A 249 8.06 4.93 4.01
C GLY A 249 9.05 5.30 5.11
N GLU A 250 9.09 6.57 5.48
CA GLU A 250 9.98 7.07 6.52
C GLU A 250 9.84 6.26 7.83
N ASN A 251 10.98 6.00 8.47
CA ASN A 251 11.01 5.48 9.82
C ASN A 251 10.48 6.54 10.78
N ILE A 252 9.31 6.28 11.35
CA ILE A 252 8.80 7.13 12.41
C ILE A 252 9.51 6.77 13.70
N ASN A 253 10.27 7.71 14.25
CA ASN A 253 10.75 7.69 15.63
C ASN A 253 9.94 8.74 16.40
N GLY A 254 8.74 8.37 16.82
CA GLY A 254 7.79 9.32 17.42
C GLY A 254 6.49 8.63 17.81
N GLY A 255 5.72 9.29 18.68
CA GLY A 255 4.65 8.64 19.43
C GLY A 255 5.26 8.05 20.69
N GLU A 256 4.75 8.51 21.83
CA GLU A 256 5.35 8.23 23.13
C GLU A 256 4.31 7.53 23.99
N ALA A 257 4.71 6.39 24.55
CA ALA A 257 3.97 5.82 25.65
C ALA A 257 4.41 6.51 26.94
N GLN A 258 3.44 6.90 27.75
CA GLN A 258 3.64 7.64 28.99
C GLN A 258 3.29 6.75 30.18
N THR A 259 3.73 7.15 31.37
CA THR A 259 3.23 6.58 32.63
C THR A 259 2.05 7.39 33.12
N ASP A 260 1.12 6.73 33.82
CA ASP A 260 0.03 7.40 34.54
C ASP A 260 0.54 8.41 35.59
#